data_AF-A0A964YIY2-F1
#
_entry.id   AF-A0A964YIY2-F1
#
_cell.length_a   1.000
_cell.length_b   1.000
_cell.length_c   1.000
_cell.angle_alpha   90.00
_cell.angle_beta   90.00
_cell.angle_gamma   90.00
#
_symmetry.space_group_name_H-M   'P 1'
#
loop_
_entity.id
_entity.type
_entity.pdbx_description
1 polymer ?
#
loop_
_entity_poly.entity_id
_entity_poly.type
_entity_poly.pdbx_seq_one_letter_code
_entity_poly.pdbx_strand_id
1 'polypeptide(L)'
;SFKIYQQHVKENAQKMAACFVEKGYHLISGGTENHLMLIDLRNKNITGKKAQETLDRAHITLNKNSVPFDDKSPFVTSGMRVGVPAITTRGLKAEHMQTVVDMIDTVLMNADDEKIISSVKEQVKSFMLQFPLYPELS
;
A
#
# COMPACT_ATOMS: atom_id res chain seq x y z
N SER A 1 -16.37 15.95 -10.97
CA SER A 1 -15.91 17.18 -10.30
C SER A 1 -14.84 16.81 -9.27
N PHE A 2 -13.98 17.75 -8.86
CA PHE A 2 -12.93 17.49 -7.85
C PHE A 2 -13.51 17.00 -6.50
N LYS A 3 -14.69 17.48 -6.12
CA LYS A 3 -15.40 17.02 -4.92
C LYS A 3 -15.67 15.51 -4.92
N ILE A 4 -16.11 14.97 -6.07
CA ILE A 4 -16.37 13.52 -6.22
C ILE A 4 -15.06 12.73 -6.12
N TYR A 5 -13.97 13.22 -6.74
CA TYR A 5 -12.66 12.60 -6.60
C TYR A 5 -12.21 12.50 -5.13
N GLN A 6 -12.36 13.59 -4.36
CA GLN A 6 -12.01 13.57 -2.93
C GLN A 6 -12.87 12.60 -2.10
N GLN A 7 -14.13 12.37 -2.49
CA GLN A 7 -14.97 11.33 -1.88
C GLN A 7 -14.40 9.93 -2.16
N HIS A 8 -14.07 9.63 -3.43
CA HIS A 8 -13.43 8.36 -3.77
C HIS A 8 -12.08 8.15 -3.07
N VAL A 9 -11.26 9.20 -2.90
CA VAL A 9 -10.00 9.12 -2.17
C VAL A 9 -10.25 8.67 -0.72
N LYS A 10 -11.25 9.27 -0.06
CA LYS A 10 -11.59 8.90 1.32
C LYS A 10 -12.13 7.46 1.40
N GLU A 11 -13.05 7.09 0.51
CA GLU A 11 -13.64 5.75 0.44
C GLU A 11 -12.57 4.67 0.18
N ASN A 12 -11.66 4.91 -0.76
CA ASN A 12 -10.54 4.03 -1.06
C ASN A 12 -9.62 3.87 0.14
N ALA A 13 -9.28 4.95 0.83
CA ALA A 13 -8.41 4.90 2.00
C ALA A 13 -9.06 4.13 3.15
N GLN A 14 -10.35 4.35 3.41
CA GLN A 14 -11.11 3.62 4.43
C GLN A 14 -11.20 2.12 4.10
N LYS A 15 -11.50 1.77 2.84
CA LYS A 15 -11.59 0.37 2.43
C LYS A 15 -10.23 -0.33 2.49
N MET A 16 -9.16 0.31 2.00
CA MET A 16 -7.80 -0.22 2.09
C MET A 16 -7.36 -0.42 3.55
N ALA A 17 -7.67 0.54 4.44
CA ALA A 17 -7.38 0.41 5.87
C ALA A 17 -8.09 -0.80 6.49
N ALA A 18 -9.37 -1.01 6.18
CA ALA A 18 -10.12 -2.17 6.65
C ALA A 18 -9.50 -3.49 6.17
N CYS A 19 -9.10 -3.58 4.90
CA CYS A 19 -8.44 -4.76 4.35
C CYS A 19 -7.11 -5.07 5.06
N PHE A 20 -6.32 -4.04 5.41
CA PHE A 20 -5.09 -4.24 6.18
C PHE A 20 -5.37 -4.74 7.60
N VAL A 21 -6.38 -4.17 8.27
CA VAL A 21 -6.78 -4.62 9.62
C VAL A 21 -7.25 -6.08 9.59
N GLU A 22 -8.04 -6.48 8.59
CA GLU A 22 -8.49 -7.86 8.40
C GLU A 22 -7.32 -8.84 8.21
N LYS A 23 -6.26 -8.41 7.53
CA LYS A 23 -4.99 -9.15 7.38
C LYS A 23 -4.11 -9.11 8.63
N GLY A 24 -4.57 -8.51 9.72
CA GLY A 24 -3.86 -8.39 10.98
C GLY A 24 -2.67 -7.42 10.94
N TYR A 25 -2.69 -6.39 10.09
CA TYR A 25 -1.73 -5.28 10.19
C TYR A 25 -2.16 -4.29 11.28
N HIS A 26 -1.19 -3.70 11.97
CA HIS A 26 -1.47 -2.73 13.02
C HIS A 26 -1.44 -1.30 12.46
N LEU A 27 -2.61 -0.74 12.17
CA LEU A 27 -2.75 0.68 11.85
C LEU A 27 -2.71 1.50 13.14
N ILE A 28 -1.92 2.56 13.19
CA ILE A 28 -1.72 3.38 14.41
C ILE A 28 -3.03 3.88 15.04
N SER A 29 -4.03 4.20 14.22
CA SER A 29 -5.36 4.64 14.65
C SER A 29 -6.45 3.60 14.42
N GLY A 30 -6.11 2.36 14.03
CA GLY A 30 -7.08 1.32 13.64
C GLY A 30 -7.84 1.59 12.33
N GLY A 31 -7.58 2.72 11.67
CA GLY A 31 -8.28 3.15 10.45
C GLY A 31 -7.75 4.48 9.94
N THR A 32 -8.52 5.16 9.08
CA THR A 32 -8.19 6.51 8.60
C THR A 32 -9.45 7.31 8.24
N GLU A 33 -9.34 8.64 8.35
CA GLU A 33 -10.37 9.59 7.91
C GLU A 33 -9.92 10.48 6.75
N ASN A 34 -8.69 10.28 6.26
CA ASN A 34 -8.10 11.07 5.20
C ASN A 34 -7.55 10.15 4.08
N HIS A 35 -6.53 10.60 3.36
CA HIS A 35 -6.02 9.95 2.15
C HIS A 35 -4.90 8.93 2.40
N LEU A 36 -4.44 8.77 3.64
CA LEU A 36 -3.29 7.95 4.01
C LEU A 36 -3.55 7.12 5.27
N MET A 37 -2.70 6.11 5.48
CA MET A 37 -2.62 5.33 6.72
C MET A 37 -1.16 5.09 7.08
N LEU A 38 -0.90 5.09 8.39
CA LEU A 38 0.39 4.75 8.97
C LEU A 38 0.26 3.38 9.62
N ILE A 39 1.11 2.45 9.21
CA ILE A 39 1.05 1.03 9.59
C ILE A 39 2.34 0.68 10.33
N ASP A 40 2.20 0.16 11.55
CA ASP A 40 3.26 -0.46 12.32
C ASP A 40 3.44 -1.91 11.86
N LEU A 41 4.68 -2.26 11.56
CA LEU A 41 5.07 -3.55 10.99
C LEU A 41 5.77 -4.45 12.00
N ARG A 42 5.94 -4.02 13.26
CA ARG A 42 6.57 -4.84 14.31
C ARG A 42 5.85 -6.16 14.52
N ASN A 43 4.51 -6.18 14.44
CA ASN A 43 3.73 -7.41 14.57
C ASN A 43 3.88 -8.36 13.36
N LYS A 44 4.48 -7.90 12.27
CA LYS A 44 4.85 -8.68 11.08
C LYS A 44 6.35 -9.00 11.03
N ASN A 45 7.12 -8.60 12.04
CA ASN A 45 8.58 -8.77 12.10
C ASN A 45 9.33 -8.23 10.87
N ILE A 46 8.83 -7.15 10.26
CA ILE A 46 9.47 -6.51 9.11
C ILE A 46 9.75 -5.04 9.42
N THR A 47 10.92 -4.55 8.99
CA THR A 47 11.28 -3.12 9.13
C THR A 47 10.64 -2.31 8.01
N GLY A 48 10.43 -1.01 8.23
CA GLY A 48 9.92 -0.12 7.19
C GLY A 48 10.84 -0.09 5.96
N LYS A 49 12.17 -0.09 6.17
CA LYS A 49 13.17 -0.17 5.08
C LYS A 49 13.00 -1.44 4.25
N LYS A 50 12.94 -2.62 4.90
CA LYS A 50 12.75 -3.89 4.18
C LYS A 50 11.41 -3.93 3.46
N ALA A 51 10.34 -3.43 4.08
CA ALA A 51 9.03 -3.36 3.44
C ALA A 51 9.06 -2.51 2.16
N GLN A 52 9.63 -1.30 2.23
CA GLN A 52 9.77 -0.40 1.08
C GLN A 52 10.58 -1.06 -0.05
N GLU A 53 11.80 -1.53 0.26
CA GLU A 53 12.70 -2.12 -0.75
C GLU A 53 12.08 -3.38 -1.39
N THR A 54 11.39 -4.21 -0.61
CA THR A 54 10.76 -5.43 -1.12
C THR A 54 9.58 -5.11 -2.03
N LEU A 55 8.72 -4.17 -1.64
CA LEU A 55 7.55 -3.76 -2.43
C LEU A 55 7.96 -3.03 -3.71
N ASP A 56 9.02 -2.21 -3.68
CA ASP A 56 9.55 -1.55 -4.87
C ASP A 56 9.96 -2.58 -5.95
N ARG A 57 10.56 -3.71 -5.57
CA ARG A 57 10.88 -4.82 -6.49
C ARG A 57 9.63 -5.45 -7.11
N ALA A 58 8.50 -5.42 -6.40
CA ALA A 58 7.19 -5.88 -6.89
C ALA A 58 6.42 -4.80 -7.68
N HIS A 59 7.04 -3.66 -8.01
CA HIS A 59 6.39 -2.49 -8.63
C HIS A 59 5.30 -1.85 -7.77
N ILE A 60 5.38 -1.98 -6.45
CA ILE A 60 4.48 -1.33 -5.49
C ILE A 60 5.30 -0.30 -4.71
N THR A 61 5.11 0.98 -5.04
CA THR A 61 5.88 2.06 -4.40
C THR A 61 5.14 2.64 -3.21
N LEU A 62 5.83 2.66 -2.06
CA LEU A 62 5.41 3.35 -0.84
C LEU A 62 6.62 3.92 -0.10
N ASN A 63 6.41 4.46 1.11
CA ASN A 63 7.48 5.05 1.90
C ASN A 63 7.58 4.40 3.29
N LYS A 64 8.79 4.00 3.67
CA LYS A 64 9.11 3.67 5.07
C LYS A 64 8.87 4.89 5.95
N ASN A 65 8.28 4.70 7.13
CA ASN A 65 7.90 5.82 7.98
C ASN A 65 8.05 5.45 9.47
N SER A 66 8.48 6.42 10.27
CA SER A 66 8.58 6.21 11.72
C SER A 66 7.17 6.13 12.32
N VAL A 67 7.01 5.28 13.32
CA VAL A 67 5.75 5.14 14.07
C VAL A 67 5.86 5.76 15.47
N PRO A 68 4.76 5.98 16.19
CA PRO A 68 4.84 6.37 17.60
C PRO A 68 5.68 5.37 18.41
N PHE A 69 6.62 5.90 19.20
CA PHE A 69 7.56 5.10 20.01
C PHE A 69 8.33 4.08 19.15
N ASP A 70 8.79 4.50 17.97
CA ASP A 70 9.65 3.69 17.12
C ASP A 70 10.99 3.41 17.82
N ASP A 71 11.36 2.14 17.89
CA ASP A 71 12.62 1.65 18.47
C ASP A 71 13.74 1.55 17.43
N LYS A 72 13.46 1.85 16.15
CA LYS A 72 14.43 1.83 15.05
C LYS A 72 14.84 3.24 14.64
N SER A 73 16.03 3.34 14.03
CA SER A 73 16.53 4.61 13.51
C SER A 73 15.66 5.16 12.36
N PRO A 74 15.70 6.48 12.08
CA PRO A 74 15.00 7.09 10.94
C PRO A 74 15.38 6.50 9.56
N PHE A 75 16.55 5.86 9.44
CA PHE A 75 16.99 5.19 8.21
C PHE A 75 16.36 3.81 8.02
N VAL A 76 15.85 3.19 9.09
CA VAL A 76 15.27 1.85 9.06
C VAL A 76 13.76 1.90 9.28
N THR A 77 13.30 2.55 10.36
CA THR A 77 11.91 2.69 10.80
C THR A 77 11.17 1.37 11.03
N SER A 78 10.09 1.41 11.80
CA SER A 78 9.25 0.24 12.09
C SER A 78 7.91 0.24 11.35
N GLY A 79 7.66 1.21 10.47
CA GLY A 79 6.40 1.30 9.77
C GLY A 79 6.49 1.69 8.31
N MET A 80 5.31 1.73 7.69
CA MET A 80 5.12 2.19 6.32
C MET A 80 3.93 3.14 6.24
N ARG A 81 4.01 4.12 5.34
CA ARG A 81 2.91 5.02 5.02
C ARG A 81 2.35 4.70 3.65
N VAL A 82 1.06 4.41 3.60
CA VAL A 82 0.33 4.07 2.37
C VAL A 82 -0.67 5.18 2.09
N GLY A 83 -0.77 5.63 0.83
CA GLY A 83 -1.72 6.64 0.40
C GLY A 83 -2.39 6.26 -0.91
N VAL A 84 -3.66 6.61 -1.07
CA VAL A 84 -4.49 6.24 -2.21
C VAL A 84 -4.71 7.31 -3.31
N PRO A 85 -4.34 8.61 -3.19
CA PRO A 85 -4.62 9.59 -4.24
C PRO A 85 -4.15 9.20 -5.65
N ALA A 86 -2.92 8.72 -5.79
CA ALA A 86 -2.33 8.39 -7.08
C ALA A 86 -3.11 7.29 -7.83
N ILE A 87 -3.46 6.21 -7.12
CA ILE A 87 -4.23 5.11 -7.72
C ILE A 87 -5.70 5.50 -7.95
N THR A 88 -6.25 6.36 -7.10
CA THR A 88 -7.62 6.89 -7.28
C THR A 88 -7.71 7.76 -8.54
N THR A 89 -6.70 8.59 -8.80
CA THR A 89 -6.61 9.40 -10.02
C THR A 89 -6.55 8.53 -11.28
N ARG A 90 -5.93 7.34 -11.20
CA ARG A 90 -5.90 6.36 -12.29
C ARG A 90 -7.22 5.59 -12.47
N GLY A 91 -8.20 5.81 -11.61
CA GLY A 91 -9.53 5.20 -11.71
C GLY A 91 -9.78 4.02 -10.78
N LEU A 92 -8.86 3.70 -9.86
CA LEU A 92 -9.14 2.66 -8.86
C LEU A 92 -10.23 3.12 -7.88
N LYS A 93 -11.07 2.18 -7.46
CA LYS A 93 -12.23 2.35 -6.57
C LYS A 93 -12.13 1.41 -5.37
N ALA A 94 -13.05 1.55 -4.42
CA ALA A 94 -13.03 0.82 -3.17
C ALA A 94 -12.99 -0.71 -3.37
N GLU A 95 -13.70 -1.22 -4.38
CA GLU A 95 -13.71 -2.65 -4.75
C GLU A 95 -12.33 -3.20 -5.14
N HIS A 96 -11.42 -2.35 -5.61
CA HIS A 96 -10.05 -2.73 -5.99
C HIS A 96 -9.08 -2.77 -4.81
N MET A 97 -9.42 -2.14 -3.68
CA MET A 97 -8.47 -1.97 -2.57
C MET A 97 -8.08 -3.30 -1.92
N GLN A 98 -8.98 -4.27 -1.90
CA GLN A 98 -8.68 -5.62 -1.42
C GLN A 98 -7.55 -6.26 -2.25
N THR A 99 -7.66 -6.24 -3.57
CA THR A 99 -6.64 -6.76 -4.48
C THR A 99 -5.28 -6.07 -4.28
N VAL A 100 -5.27 -4.75 -4.08
CA VAL A 100 -4.02 -4.01 -3.80
C VAL A 100 -3.40 -4.47 -2.48
N VAL A 101 -4.21 -4.60 -1.42
CA VAL A 101 -3.73 -5.07 -0.12
C VAL A 101 -3.25 -6.52 -0.17
N ASP A 102 -3.92 -7.39 -0.93
CA ASP A 102 -3.51 -8.79 -1.11
C ASP A 102 -2.15 -8.91 -1.80
N MET A 103 -1.87 -8.08 -2.81
CA MET A 103 -0.56 -8.03 -3.45
C MET A 103 0.53 -7.53 -2.49
N ILE A 104 0.22 -6.48 -1.71
CA ILE A 104 1.15 -5.96 -0.69
C ILE A 104 1.45 -7.04 0.35
N ASP A 105 0.40 -7.67 0.89
CA ASP A 105 0.52 -8.68 1.92
C ASP A 105 1.31 -9.90 1.44
N THR A 106 1.02 -10.39 0.23
CA THR A 106 1.75 -11.50 -0.38
C THR A 106 3.25 -11.21 -0.46
N VAL A 107 3.63 -10.00 -0.87
CA VAL A 107 5.04 -9.59 -0.95
C VAL A 107 5.69 -9.46 0.42
N LEU A 108 5.01 -8.83 1.39
CA LEU A 108 5.58 -8.61 2.73
C LEU A 108 5.72 -9.91 3.51
N MET A 109 4.78 -10.84 3.39
CA MET A 109 4.85 -12.14 4.08
C MET A 109 5.86 -13.10 3.43
N ASN A 110 6.34 -12.79 2.22
CA ASN A 110 7.34 -13.58 1.48
C ASN A 110 8.51 -12.70 1.03
N ALA A 111 8.98 -11.81 1.91
CA ALA A 111 9.91 -10.74 1.54
C ALA A 111 11.30 -11.19 1.04
N ASP A 112 11.61 -12.48 1.19
CA ASP A 112 12.86 -13.11 0.75
C ASP A 112 12.66 -14.13 -0.40
N ASP A 113 11.43 -14.32 -0.88
CA ASP A 113 11.13 -15.19 -2.02
C ASP A 113 11.02 -14.38 -3.33
N GLU A 114 12.12 -14.35 -4.08
CA GLU A 114 12.20 -13.64 -5.36
C GLU A 114 11.21 -14.14 -6.41
N LYS A 115 10.79 -15.42 -6.35
CA LYS A 115 9.82 -15.96 -7.30
C LYS A 115 8.44 -15.39 -7.02
N ILE A 116 8.04 -15.33 -5.75
CA ILE A 116 6.77 -14.73 -5.34
C ILE A 116 6.76 -13.23 -5.69
N ILE A 117 7.83 -12.52 -5.39
CA ILE A 117 7.95 -11.08 -5.70
C ILE A 117 7.86 -10.83 -7.21
N SER A 118 8.54 -11.63 -8.02
CA SER A 118 8.47 -11.54 -9.48
C SER A 118 7.08 -11.88 -10.02
N SER A 119 6.39 -12.85 -9.42
CA SER A 119 5.01 -13.17 -9.78
C SER A 119 4.06 -12.01 -9.48
N VAL A 120 4.16 -11.42 -8.28
CA VAL A 120 3.32 -10.26 -7.90
C VAL A 120 3.63 -9.05 -8.77
N LYS A 121 4.89 -8.83 -9.15
CA LYS A 121 5.27 -7.78 -10.11
C LYS A 121 4.48 -7.87 -11.43
N GLU A 122 4.37 -9.07 -12.01
CA GLU A 122 3.60 -9.26 -13.24
C GLU A 122 2.09 -9.11 -13.00
N GLN A 123 1.58 -9.51 -11.84
CA GLN A 123 0.19 -9.26 -11.45
C GLN A 123 -0.10 -7.76 -11.33
N VAL A 124 0.77 -6.99 -10.67
CA VAL A 124 0.67 -5.52 -10.56
C VAL A 124 0.65 -4.89 -11.95
N LYS A 125 1.56 -5.31 -12.84
CA LYS A 125 1.62 -4.80 -14.21
C LYS A 125 0.30 -5.08 -14.96
N SER A 126 -0.15 -6.33 -14.96
CA SER A 126 -1.40 -6.75 -15.61
C SER A 126 -2.62 -6.00 -15.06
N PHE A 127 -2.70 -5.86 -13.74
CA PHE A 127 -3.78 -5.15 -13.07
C PHE A 127 -3.79 -3.65 -13.45
N MET A 128 -2.63 -3.00 -13.42
CA MET A 128 -2.53 -1.57 -13.70
C MET A 128 -2.67 -1.20 -15.19
N LEU A 129 -2.55 -2.16 -16.12
CA LEU A 129 -2.85 -1.94 -17.55
C LEU A 129 -4.34 -1.61 -17.80
N GLN A 130 -5.23 -2.02 -16.90
CA GLN A 130 -6.66 -1.68 -16.95
C GLN A 130 -6.92 -0.21 -16.57
N PHE A 131 -5.91 0.47 -16.02
CA PHE A 131 -5.98 1.83 -15.48
C PHE A 131 -4.87 2.71 -16.08
N PRO A 132 -4.88 2.98 -17.40
CA PRO A 132 -3.83 3.72 -18.08
C PRO A 132 -3.66 5.14 -17.52
N LEU A 133 -2.42 5.59 -17.45
CA LEU A 133 -2.07 6.95 -17.05
C LEU A 133 -1.85 7.77 -18.34
N TYR A 134 -2.75 8.70 -18.64
CA TYR A 134 -2.76 9.49 -19.89
C TYR A 134 -2.97 8.64 -21.16
N PRO A 135 -4.16 8.04 -21.35
CA PRO A 135 -4.48 7.26 -22.55
C PRO A 135 -4.29 8.04 -23.86
N GLU A 136 -4.36 9.38 -23.80
CA GLU A 136 -4.12 10.29 -24.92
C GLU A 136 -2.66 10.40 -25.37
N LEU A 137 -1.70 9.95 -24.55
CA LEU A 137 -0.26 9.94 -24.86
C LEU A 137 0.26 8.54 -25.23
N SER A 138 -0.62 7.54 -25.24
CA SER A 138 -0.29 6.11 -25.43
C SER A 138 -0.34 5.68 -26.89
#